data_AF-A0A1G9C2L6-F1
#
_entry.id   AF-A0A1G9C2L6-F1
#
_cell.length_a   1.000
_cell.length_b   1.000
_cell.length_c   1.000
_cell.angle_alpha   90.00
_cell.angle_beta   90.00
_cell.angle_gamma   90.00
#
_symmetry.space_group_name_H-M   'P 1'
#
loop_
_entity.id
_entity.type
_entity.pdbx_description
1 polymer ?
#
loop_
_entity_poly.entity_id
_entity_poly.type
_entity_poly.pdbx_seq_one_letter_code
_entity_poly.pdbx_strand_id
1 'polypeptide(L)'
;MAREPSPWELLERASSTARSEGPRELYRRSVPVYRRRRDRLCRRLLSRAGGIPAGRTYLRARRRVDPESITDADPFVRLWLDPARIDRQVRTPSKRWGRVDGGDWDRDTVPVGETAAYRSVEAHFDRGVPWRETAEFEQYRERLAAGEQPKGCATEAELEARFEEFDAIYERIATDGYRSQPELWAERPDYQRDVFYKWDRTLDPRLDEVTVSIGRDGTVLHGDRGDHRLAIAKLLNLEEIPVLVRRRHARWQAIRDELSAATRRSALADRAKAHLDHPDVCKLHGFDSSNEGRGAAMSVPSS
;
A
#
# COMPACT_ATOMS: atom_id res chain seq x y z
N MET A 1 -17.74 -8.29 -0.82
CA MET A 1 -18.16 -6.96 -0.35
C MET A 1 -19.65 -7.05 -0.18
N ALA A 2 -20.13 -7.11 1.06
CA ALA A 2 -21.56 -7.01 1.33
C ALA A 2 -22.11 -5.76 0.62
N ARG A 3 -23.29 -5.89 0.00
CA ARG A 3 -24.04 -4.79 -0.62
C ARG A 3 -24.01 -3.59 0.31
N GLU A 4 -23.63 -2.42 -0.21
CA GLU A 4 -23.66 -1.23 0.64
C GLU A 4 -25.07 -0.99 1.11
N PRO A 5 -25.28 -0.85 2.44
CA PRO A 5 -26.61 -0.63 2.94
C PRO A 5 -27.14 0.69 2.37
N SER A 6 -28.36 0.64 1.86
CA SER A 6 -29.07 1.79 1.36
C SER A 6 -29.18 2.85 2.45
N PRO A 7 -29.39 4.14 2.11
CA PRO A 7 -29.65 5.17 3.12
C PRO A 7 -30.79 4.77 4.06
N TRP A 8 -31.80 4.06 3.54
CA TRP A 8 -32.93 3.56 4.31
C TRP A 8 -32.54 2.44 5.28
N GLU A 9 -31.77 1.44 4.84
CA GLU A 9 -31.27 0.36 5.70
C GLU A 9 -30.36 0.89 6.82
N LEU A 10 -29.58 1.95 6.54
CA LEU A 10 -28.77 2.63 7.55
C LEU A 10 -29.64 3.37 8.58
N LEU A 11 -30.72 4.02 8.14
CA LEU A 11 -31.68 4.70 9.01
C LEU A 11 -32.44 3.69 9.88
N GLU A 12 -32.88 2.56 9.33
CA GLU A 12 -33.51 1.48 10.07
C GLU A 12 -32.57 0.89 11.12
N ARG A 13 -31.31 0.59 10.75
CA ARG A 13 -30.28 0.12 11.69
C ARG A 13 -29.97 1.16 12.77
N ALA A 14 -29.91 2.44 12.40
CA ALA A 14 -29.68 3.53 13.33
C ALA A 14 -30.85 3.66 14.33
N SER A 15 -32.08 3.61 13.84
CA SER A 15 -33.30 3.67 14.66
C SER A 15 -33.44 2.44 15.56
N SER A 16 -33.12 1.25 15.04
CA SER A 16 -33.07 0.02 15.83
C SER A 16 -32.03 0.13 16.95
N THR A 17 -30.78 0.47 16.63
CA THR A 17 -29.69 0.62 17.63
C THR A 17 -30.02 1.68 18.68
N ALA A 18 -30.59 2.82 18.27
CA ALA A 18 -30.99 3.88 19.20
C ALA A 18 -32.05 3.40 20.21
N ARG A 19 -32.98 2.55 19.75
CA ARG A 19 -34.06 2.00 20.59
C ARG A 19 -33.61 0.85 21.49
N SER A 20 -32.73 -0.03 21.02
CA SER A 20 -32.29 -1.21 21.76
C SER A 20 -31.08 -0.96 22.67
N GLU A 21 -30.10 -0.19 22.20
CA GLU A 21 -28.78 -0.04 22.83
C GLU A 21 -28.44 1.41 23.21
N GLY A 22 -29.29 2.35 22.80
CA GLY A 22 -29.20 3.75 23.16
C GLY A 22 -28.33 4.63 22.24
N PRO A 23 -28.32 5.95 22.48
CA PRO A 23 -27.69 6.93 21.59
C PRO A 23 -26.16 6.85 21.57
N ARG A 24 -25.51 6.40 22.65
CA ARG A 24 -24.04 6.24 22.71
C ARG A 24 -23.56 5.14 21.76
N GLU A 25 -24.24 4.00 21.74
CA GLU A 25 -23.89 2.89 20.86
C GLU A 25 -24.23 3.21 19.40
N LEU A 26 -25.34 3.92 19.16
CA LEU A 26 -25.63 4.48 17.85
C LEU A 26 -24.46 5.35 17.34
N TYR A 27 -23.97 6.28 18.17
CA TYR A 27 -22.83 7.13 17.81
C TYR A 27 -21.59 6.29 17.48
N ARG A 28 -21.24 5.33 18.35
CA ARG A 28 -20.10 4.43 18.18
C ARG A 28 -20.16 3.66 16.86
N ARG A 29 -21.33 3.16 16.47
CA ARG A 29 -21.53 2.41 15.21
C ARG A 29 -21.62 3.32 13.98
N SER A 30 -22.14 4.54 14.13
CA SER A 30 -22.38 5.46 13.01
C SER A 30 -21.11 6.20 12.58
N VAL A 31 -20.22 6.56 13.51
CA VAL A 31 -19.00 7.33 13.21
C VAL A 31 -18.10 6.65 12.18
N PRO A 32 -17.77 5.35 12.28
CA PRO A 32 -16.98 4.67 11.25
C PRO A 32 -17.65 4.65 9.88
N VAL A 33 -18.98 4.48 9.83
CA VAL A 33 -19.75 4.47 8.57
C VAL A 33 -19.68 5.86 7.91
N TYR A 34 -19.94 6.91 8.67
CA TYR A 34 -19.87 8.29 8.19
C TYR A 34 -18.46 8.64 7.69
N ARG A 35 -17.42 8.34 8.48
CA ARG A 35 -16.02 8.57 8.09
C ARG A 35 -15.67 7.86 6.78
N ARG A 36 -16.09 6.61 6.59
CA ARG A 36 -15.88 5.86 5.34
C ARG A 36 -16.58 6.51 4.15
N ARG A 37 -17.85 6.92 4.29
CA ARG A 37 -18.60 7.61 3.22
C ARG A 37 -17.97 8.94 2.85
N ARG A 38 -17.60 9.75 3.84
CA ARG A 38 -16.89 11.03 3.63
C ARG A 38 -15.58 10.82 2.90
N ASP A 39 -14.73 9.90 3.37
CA ASP A 39 -13.43 9.63 2.76
C ASP A 39 -13.58 9.16 1.29
N ARG A 40 -14.61 8.37 0.98
CA ARG A 40 -14.94 7.98 -0.40
C ARG A 40 -15.39 9.17 -1.24
N LEU A 41 -16.27 10.02 -0.71
CA LEU A 41 -16.72 11.22 -1.40
C LEU A 41 -15.54 12.14 -1.72
N CYS A 42 -14.67 12.39 -0.75
CA CYS A 42 -13.45 13.16 -0.95
C CYS A 42 -12.59 12.57 -2.07
N ARG A 43 -12.37 11.25 -2.09
CA ARG A 43 -11.62 10.60 -3.19
C ARG A 43 -12.29 10.81 -4.56
N ARG A 44 -13.61 10.67 -4.65
CA ARG A 44 -14.36 10.90 -5.91
C ARG A 44 -14.26 12.35 -6.37
N LEU A 45 -14.35 13.31 -5.45
CA LEU A 45 -14.19 14.73 -5.76
C LEU A 45 -12.78 15.03 -6.25
N LEU A 46 -11.75 14.53 -5.56
CA LEU A 46 -10.35 14.71 -5.98
C LEU A 46 -10.08 14.05 -7.33
N SER A 47 -10.64 12.86 -7.58
CA SER A 47 -10.55 12.18 -8.88
C SER A 47 -11.12 13.05 -10.00
N ARG A 48 -12.31 13.64 -9.80
CA ARG A 48 -12.93 14.58 -10.75
C ARG A 48 -12.19 15.91 -10.88
N ALA A 49 -11.54 16.37 -9.81
CA ALA A 49 -10.78 17.63 -9.79
C ALA A 49 -9.35 17.49 -10.36
N GLY A 50 -9.04 16.40 -11.05
CA GLY A 50 -7.74 16.18 -11.70
C GLY A 50 -6.89 15.05 -11.10
N GLY A 51 -7.45 14.18 -10.25
CA GLY A 51 -6.79 12.95 -9.80
C GLY A 51 -5.53 13.22 -8.96
N ILE A 52 -4.39 12.67 -9.38
CA ILE A 52 -3.11 12.73 -8.66
C ILE A 52 -2.70 14.17 -8.30
N PRO A 53 -2.66 15.14 -9.24
CA PRO A 53 -2.43 16.55 -8.94
C PRO A 53 -3.31 17.12 -7.82
N ALA A 54 -4.63 16.88 -7.88
CA ALA A 54 -5.56 17.34 -6.85
C ALA A 54 -5.28 16.67 -5.49
N GLY A 55 -4.97 15.38 -5.50
CA GLY A 55 -4.54 14.64 -4.31
C GLY A 55 -3.27 15.21 -3.68
N ARG A 56 -2.28 15.60 -4.48
CA ARG A 56 -1.04 16.25 -3.98
C ARG A 56 -1.35 17.57 -3.30
N THR A 57 -2.14 18.42 -3.96
CA THR A 57 -2.55 19.72 -3.40
C THR A 57 -3.31 19.54 -2.10
N TYR A 58 -4.24 18.57 -2.05
CA TYR A 58 -4.98 18.22 -0.84
C TYR A 58 -4.05 17.79 0.31
N LEU A 59 -3.09 16.89 0.06
CA LEU A 59 -2.16 16.42 1.07
C LEU A 59 -1.20 17.53 1.56
N ARG A 60 -0.73 18.39 0.66
CA ARG A 60 0.08 19.56 1.03
C ARG A 60 -0.69 20.53 1.93
N ALA A 61 -1.95 20.82 1.60
CA ALA A 61 -2.81 21.64 2.44
C ALA A 61 -3.06 20.99 3.81
N ARG A 62 -3.33 19.68 3.82
CA ARG A 62 -3.54 18.89 5.04
C ARG A 62 -2.31 18.88 5.94
N ARG A 63 -1.11 18.77 5.37
CA ARG A 63 0.16 18.83 6.10
C ARG A 63 0.41 20.19 6.75
N ARG A 64 0.01 21.30 6.12
CA ARG A 64 0.12 22.64 6.73
C ARG A 64 -0.73 22.77 8.00
N VAL A 65 -1.86 22.07 8.05
CA VAL A 65 -2.77 22.07 9.22
C VAL A 65 -2.32 21.07 10.27
N ASP A 66 -1.77 19.92 9.84
CA ASP A 66 -1.43 18.80 10.71
C ASP A 66 -0.18 18.08 10.17
N PRO A 67 1.02 18.64 10.45
CA PRO A 67 2.27 18.12 9.90
C PRO A 67 2.71 16.81 10.54
N GLU A 68 2.24 16.51 11.75
CA GLU A 68 2.60 15.27 12.46
C GLU A 68 1.87 14.04 11.92
N SER A 69 0.69 14.22 11.30
CA SER A 69 -0.11 13.10 10.79
C SER A 69 -0.01 12.88 9.28
N ILE A 70 0.67 13.79 8.57
CA ILE A 70 0.87 13.77 7.12
C ILE A 70 2.35 13.94 6.76
N THR A 71 2.87 12.97 5.99
CA THR A 71 4.27 12.93 5.57
C THR A 71 4.62 14.07 4.60
N ASP A 72 5.88 14.49 4.62
CA ASP A 72 6.47 15.41 3.63
C ASP A 72 6.61 14.78 2.24
N ALA A 73 6.82 13.46 2.19
CA ALA A 73 7.04 12.71 0.97
C ALA A 73 5.78 12.63 0.11
N ASP A 74 5.94 12.68 -1.22
CA ASP A 74 4.82 12.46 -2.14
C ASP A 74 4.42 10.97 -2.16
N PRO A 75 3.24 10.59 -1.64
CA PRO A 75 2.83 9.19 -1.58
C PRO A 75 2.41 8.60 -2.94
N PHE A 76 2.41 9.41 -4.01
CA PHE A 76 2.11 8.97 -5.37
C PHE A 76 3.37 8.72 -6.21
N VAL A 77 4.56 8.98 -5.65
CA VAL A 77 5.84 8.58 -6.23
C VAL A 77 6.10 7.12 -5.90
N ARG A 78 6.52 6.36 -6.92
CA ARG A 78 6.89 4.95 -6.78
C ARG A 78 8.32 4.84 -6.27
N LEU A 79 8.53 3.91 -5.35
CA LEU A 79 9.85 3.42 -5.00
C LEU A 79 10.07 2.10 -5.74
N TRP A 80 11.26 1.91 -6.28
CA TRP A 80 11.68 0.63 -6.85
C TRP A 80 12.43 -0.11 -5.75
N LEU A 81 11.98 -1.31 -5.43
CA LEU A 81 12.48 -2.12 -4.33
C LEU A 81 12.61 -3.57 -4.76
N ASP A 82 13.66 -4.22 -4.29
CA ASP A 82 13.75 -5.67 -4.31
C ASP A 82 12.56 -6.28 -3.52
N PRO A 83 11.69 -7.09 -4.18
CA PRO A 83 10.57 -7.75 -3.53
C PRO A 83 11.01 -8.66 -2.38
N ALA A 84 12.24 -9.19 -2.37
CA ALA A 84 12.78 -9.97 -1.27
C ALA A 84 12.84 -9.18 0.04
N ARG A 85 12.95 -7.84 0.00
CA ARG A 85 12.96 -6.99 1.21
C ARG A 85 11.59 -6.89 1.91
N ILE A 86 10.52 -7.40 1.30
CA ILE A 86 9.15 -7.31 1.80
C ILE A 86 8.73 -8.65 2.40
N ASP A 87 9.14 -8.93 3.64
CA ASP A 87 8.92 -10.23 4.26
C ASP A 87 7.67 -10.32 5.12
N ARG A 88 7.12 -9.18 5.53
CA ARG A 88 5.97 -9.13 6.43
C ARG A 88 4.88 -8.22 5.90
N GLN A 89 3.64 -8.59 6.18
CA GLN A 89 2.43 -7.83 5.87
C GLN A 89 1.81 -7.31 7.16
N VAL A 90 1.41 -6.04 7.17
CA VAL A 90 0.67 -5.48 8.31
C VAL A 90 -0.75 -6.04 8.35
N ARG A 91 -1.23 -6.40 9.54
CA ARG A 91 -2.64 -6.80 9.71
C ARG A 91 -3.60 -5.62 9.57
N THR A 92 -3.13 -4.43 9.91
CA THR A 92 -3.92 -3.19 9.89
C THR A 92 -3.37 -2.17 8.88
N PRO A 93 -3.51 -2.44 7.57
CA PRO A 93 -2.97 -1.54 6.55
C PRO A 93 -3.73 -0.21 6.49
N SER A 94 -3.02 0.85 6.15
CA SER A 94 -3.63 2.16 5.93
C SER A 94 -4.24 2.26 4.54
N LYS A 95 -5.53 2.60 4.47
CA LYS A 95 -6.24 2.90 3.21
C LYS A 95 -6.09 4.35 2.75
N ARG A 96 -5.35 5.17 3.52
CA ARG A 96 -5.14 6.59 3.26
C ARG A 96 -3.71 6.80 2.78
N TRP A 97 -3.55 7.76 1.88
CA TRP A 97 -2.25 8.14 1.33
C TRP A 97 -1.53 9.13 2.24
N GLY A 98 -0.21 8.99 2.33
CA GLY A 98 0.68 9.96 2.98
C GLY A 98 0.51 10.06 4.49
N ARG A 99 0.03 9.01 5.17
CA ARG A 99 -0.19 9.07 6.62
C ARG A 99 1.08 8.85 7.41
N VAL A 100 1.18 9.55 8.53
CA VAL A 100 2.13 9.30 9.60
C VAL A 100 1.30 8.86 10.80
N ASP A 101 1.52 7.64 11.28
CA ASP A 101 0.85 7.12 12.47
C ASP A 101 1.91 6.54 13.42
N GLY A 102 1.76 6.79 14.73
CA GLY A 102 2.52 6.10 15.77
C GLY A 102 1.85 4.78 16.19
N GLY A 103 2.25 4.25 17.35
CA GLY A 103 1.71 3.01 17.92
C GLY A 103 2.46 1.76 17.45
N ASP A 104 1.81 0.60 17.53
CA ASP A 104 2.44 -0.70 17.28
C ASP A 104 1.91 -1.43 16.03
N TRP A 105 1.29 -0.68 15.11
CA TRP A 105 0.75 -1.24 13.87
C TRP A 105 1.81 -1.94 13.00
N ASP A 106 3.07 -1.54 13.12
CA ASP A 106 4.21 -2.08 12.38
C ASP A 106 4.73 -3.39 12.99
N ARG A 107 4.33 -3.70 14.22
CA ARG A 107 4.65 -4.98 14.89
C ARG A 107 3.58 -6.03 14.65
N ASP A 108 2.31 -5.61 14.57
CA ASP A 108 1.19 -6.48 14.27
C ASP A 108 1.17 -6.90 12.79
N THR A 109 1.94 -7.95 12.51
CA THR A 109 2.30 -8.37 11.16
C THR A 109 2.31 -9.88 11.02
N VAL A 110 2.11 -10.36 9.80
CA VAL A 110 2.23 -11.77 9.41
C VAL A 110 3.35 -11.92 8.37
N PRO A 111 4.07 -13.04 8.34
CA PRO A 111 4.98 -13.32 7.22
C PRO A 111 4.22 -13.35 5.90
N VAL A 112 4.76 -12.72 4.86
CA VAL A 112 4.14 -12.68 3.52
C VAL A 112 3.98 -14.10 2.97
N GLY A 113 4.98 -14.97 3.17
CA GLY A 113 4.94 -16.38 2.78
C GLY A 113 3.84 -17.21 3.46
N GLU A 114 3.28 -16.73 4.57
CA GLU A 114 2.18 -17.39 5.27
C GLU A 114 0.80 -16.88 4.88
N THR A 115 0.73 -15.83 4.06
CA THR A 115 -0.55 -15.29 3.59
C THR A 115 -1.22 -16.26 2.62
N ALA A 116 -2.56 -16.28 2.63
CA ALA A 116 -3.32 -17.15 1.72
C ALA A 116 -2.99 -16.87 0.25
N ALA A 117 -2.87 -15.59 -0.12
CA ALA A 117 -2.51 -15.20 -1.48
C ALA A 117 -1.14 -15.75 -1.91
N TYR A 118 -0.11 -15.62 -1.06
CA TYR A 118 1.22 -16.16 -1.38
C TYR A 118 1.20 -17.68 -1.52
N ARG A 119 0.61 -18.38 -0.54
CA ARG A 119 0.51 -19.85 -0.57
C ARG A 119 -0.27 -20.36 -1.78
N SER A 120 -1.30 -19.65 -2.21
CA SER A 120 -2.06 -20.01 -3.41
C SER A 120 -1.26 -19.82 -4.68
N VAL A 121 -0.55 -18.70 -4.82
CA VAL A 121 0.32 -18.42 -5.97
C VAL A 121 1.42 -19.49 -6.07
N GLU A 122 2.09 -19.77 -4.96
CA GLU A 122 3.12 -20.81 -4.90
C GLU A 122 2.51 -22.20 -5.21
N ALA A 123 1.37 -22.56 -4.62
CA ALA A 123 0.71 -23.83 -4.91
C ALA A 123 0.37 -23.98 -6.39
N HIS A 124 -0.13 -22.92 -7.01
CA HIS A 124 -0.55 -22.96 -8.40
C HIS A 124 0.64 -23.07 -9.36
N PHE A 125 1.59 -22.14 -9.26
CA PHE A 125 2.67 -22.03 -10.25
C PHE A 125 3.85 -22.96 -9.99
N ASP A 126 4.18 -23.28 -8.74
CA ASP A 126 5.30 -24.18 -8.40
C ASP A 126 4.85 -25.65 -8.33
N ARG A 127 3.64 -25.91 -7.81
CA ARG A 127 3.13 -27.27 -7.59
C ARG A 127 2.03 -27.71 -8.56
N GLY A 128 1.61 -26.85 -9.49
CA GLY A 128 0.58 -27.16 -10.47
C GLY A 128 -0.82 -27.37 -9.88
N VAL A 129 -1.09 -26.87 -8.67
CA VAL A 129 -2.39 -27.03 -8.01
C VAL A 129 -3.42 -26.14 -8.69
N PRO A 130 -4.57 -26.65 -9.18
CA PRO A 130 -5.61 -25.81 -9.78
C PRO A 130 -6.08 -24.72 -8.81
N TRP A 131 -6.40 -23.52 -9.32
CA TRP A 131 -6.80 -22.38 -8.48
C TRP A 131 -7.93 -22.72 -7.49
N ARG A 132 -8.90 -23.54 -7.92
CA ARG A 132 -10.04 -24.00 -7.09
C ARG A 132 -9.63 -24.72 -5.80
N GLU A 133 -8.46 -25.34 -5.80
CA GLU A 133 -7.95 -26.12 -4.67
C GLU A 133 -6.97 -25.31 -3.81
N THR A 134 -6.73 -24.05 -4.15
CA THR A 134 -5.82 -23.18 -3.40
C THR A 134 -6.46 -22.58 -2.16
N ALA A 135 -5.63 -22.29 -1.15
CA ALA A 135 -6.09 -21.81 0.16
C ALA A 135 -6.89 -20.48 0.09
N GLU A 136 -6.52 -19.57 -0.79
CA GLU A 136 -7.24 -18.30 -0.97
C GLU A 136 -8.57 -18.48 -1.71
N PHE A 137 -8.63 -19.40 -2.68
CA PHE A 137 -9.88 -19.70 -3.38
C PHE A 137 -10.91 -20.25 -2.40
N GLU A 138 -10.49 -21.18 -1.53
CA GLU A 138 -11.34 -21.72 -0.46
C GLU A 138 -11.91 -20.61 0.44
N GLN A 139 -11.06 -19.68 0.89
CA GLN A 139 -11.49 -18.54 1.71
C GLN A 139 -12.53 -17.67 1.01
N TYR A 140 -12.45 -17.49 -0.31
CA TYR A 140 -13.47 -16.75 -1.05
C TYR A 140 -14.73 -17.58 -1.28
N ARG A 141 -14.61 -18.91 -1.47
CA ARG A 141 -15.76 -19.82 -1.59
C ARG A 141 -16.60 -19.84 -0.32
N GLU A 142 -15.97 -19.92 0.85
CA GLU A 142 -16.66 -19.81 2.14
C GLU A 142 -17.43 -18.48 2.28
N ARG A 143 -16.85 -17.39 1.80
CA ARG A 143 -17.49 -16.06 1.83
C ARG A 143 -18.66 -15.96 0.85
N LEU A 144 -18.56 -16.59 -0.33
CA LEU A 144 -19.68 -16.72 -1.26
C LEU A 144 -20.83 -17.51 -0.62
N ALA A 145 -20.52 -18.63 0.04
CA ALA A 145 -21.51 -19.42 0.77
C ALA A 145 -22.18 -18.65 1.92
N ALA A 146 -21.45 -17.72 2.55
CA ALA A 146 -21.99 -16.79 3.54
C ALA A 146 -22.80 -15.62 2.95
N GLY A 147 -23.02 -15.58 1.64
CA GLY A 147 -23.77 -14.53 0.95
C GLY A 147 -22.99 -13.23 0.73
N GLU A 148 -21.66 -13.23 0.94
CA GLU A 148 -20.82 -12.11 0.52
C GLU A 148 -20.51 -12.20 -0.98
N GLN A 149 -20.15 -11.04 -1.57
CA GLN A 149 -19.63 -10.98 -2.94
C GLN A 149 -18.13 -10.66 -2.94
N PRO A 150 -17.24 -11.58 -2.50
CA PRO A 150 -15.80 -11.33 -2.45
C PRO A 150 -15.31 -10.88 -3.81
N LYS A 151 -14.47 -9.83 -3.82
CA LYS A 151 -13.92 -9.24 -5.05
C LYS A 151 -14.96 -8.81 -6.12
N GLY A 152 -16.24 -8.73 -5.77
CA GLY A 152 -17.32 -8.39 -6.71
C GLY A 152 -17.90 -9.58 -7.45
N CYS A 153 -17.41 -10.80 -7.21
CA CYS A 153 -17.96 -12.03 -7.74
C CYS A 153 -19.19 -12.42 -6.92
N ALA A 154 -20.29 -12.73 -7.61
CA ALA A 154 -21.52 -13.26 -7.04
C ALA A 154 -21.62 -14.78 -7.18
N THR A 155 -20.83 -15.39 -8.06
CA THR A 155 -20.80 -16.83 -8.29
C THR A 155 -19.39 -17.40 -8.18
N GLU A 156 -19.29 -18.72 -8.00
CA GLU A 156 -18.01 -19.43 -7.99
C GLU A 156 -17.34 -19.42 -9.38
N ALA A 157 -18.12 -19.51 -10.46
CA ALA A 157 -17.59 -19.42 -11.83
C ALA A 157 -16.96 -18.04 -12.12
N GLU A 158 -17.58 -16.95 -11.64
CA GLU A 158 -16.98 -15.61 -11.71
C GLU A 158 -15.72 -15.48 -10.86
N LEU A 159 -15.63 -16.21 -9.74
CA LEU A 159 -14.45 -16.23 -8.90
C LEU A 159 -13.31 -17.00 -9.57
N GLU A 160 -13.60 -18.14 -10.20
CA GLU A 160 -12.63 -18.93 -10.95
C GLU A 160 -12.09 -18.18 -12.15
N ALA A 161 -12.95 -17.65 -13.03
CA ALA A 161 -12.52 -16.87 -14.18
C ALA A 161 -11.61 -15.71 -13.76
N ARG A 162 -11.89 -15.10 -12.60
CA ARG A 162 -11.05 -14.06 -12.03
C ARG A 162 -9.67 -14.56 -11.58
N PHE A 163 -9.58 -15.77 -11.03
CA PHE A 163 -8.30 -16.35 -10.63
C PHE A 163 -7.47 -16.78 -11.85
N GLU A 164 -8.11 -17.27 -12.92
CA GLU A 164 -7.44 -17.58 -14.19
C GLU A 164 -6.80 -16.32 -14.83
N GLU A 165 -7.35 -15.12 -14.60
CA GLU A 165 -6.70 -13.88 -15.02
C GLU A 165 -5.31 -13.67 -14.36
N PHE A 166 -5.01 -14.34 -13.23
CA PHE A 166 -3.68 -14.31 -12.63
C PHE A 166 -2.64 -15.06 -13.45
N ASP A 167 -3.03 -16.06 -14.23
CA ASP A 167 -2.12 -16.80 -15.11
C ASP A 167 -1.60 -15.86 -16.19
N ALA A 168 -2.49 -15.05 -16.79
CA ALA A 168 -2.10 -14.01 -17.74
C ALA A 168 -1.23 -12.92 -17.11
N ILE A 169 -1.36 -12.62 -15.81
CA ILE A 169 -0.43 -11.72 -15.13
C ILE A 169 0.92 -12.38 -14.94
N TYR A 170 0.94 -13.62 -14.45
CA TYR A 170 2.16 -14.38 -14.22
C TYR A 170 2.99 -14.50 -15.49
N GLU A 171 2.39 -14.95 -16.60
CA GLU A 171 3.09 -15.12 -17.89
C GLU A 171 3.70 -13.82 -18.39
N ARG A 172 2.98 -12.70 -18.25
CA ARG A 172 3.51 -11.38 -18.63
C ARG A 172 4.67 -10.95 -17.75
N ILE A 173 4.57 -11.13 -16.43
CA ILE A 173 5.65 -10.76 -15.53
C ILE A 173 6.87 -11.67 -15.75
N ALA A 174 6.66 -12.95 -16.03
CA ALA A 174 7.72 -13.91 -16.32
C ALA A 174 8.43 -13.59 -17.64
N THR A 175 7.69 -13.13 -18.66
CA THR A 175 8.23 -12.84 -20.00
C THR A 175 8.84 -11.44 -20.11
N ASP A 176 8.12 -10.42 -19.64
CA ASP A 176 8.45 -9.00 -19.87
C ASP A 176 9.08 -8.32 -18.63
N GLY A 177 9.14 -9.04 -17.50
CA GLY A 177 9.43 -8.44 -16.19
C GLY A 177 8.24 -7.66 -15.62
N TYR A 178 8.44 -7.06 -14.45
CA TYR A 178 7.38 -6.29 -13.80
C TYR A 178 7.23 -4.90 -14.44
N ARG A 179 6.05 -4.62 -14.98
CA ARG A 179 5.70 -3.31 -15.52
C ARG A 179 4.79 -2.53 -14.59
N SER A 180 5.11 -1.26 -14.38
CA SER A 180 4.33 -0.39 -13.51
C SER A 180 2.97 -0.07 -14.09
N GLN A 181 2.01 0.26 -13.22
CA GLN A 181 0.65 0.59 -13.66
C GLN A 181 0.57 1.77 -14.66
N PRO A 182 1.37 2.86 -14.53
CA PRO A 182 1.42 3.90 -15.56
C PRO A 182 1.92 3.42 -16.93
N GLU A 183 2.89 2.51 -16.97
CA GLU A 183 3.44 2.00 -18.23
C GLU A 183 2.41 1.14 -18.95
N LEU A 184 1.79 0.20 -18.22
CA LEU A 184 0.70 -0.63 -18.75
C LEU A 184 -0.46 0.23 -19.24
N TRP A 185 -0.77 1.32 -18.53
CA TRP A 185 -1.79 2.27 -18.96
C TRP A 185 -1.44 3.03 -20.23
N ALA A 186 -0.19 3.45 -20.38
CA ALA A 186 0.27 4.21 -21.54
C ALA A 186 0.21 3.37 -22.82
N GLU A 187 0.51 2.07 -22.71
CA GLU A 187 0.52 1.16 -23.85
C GLU A 187 -0.84 0.53 -24.14
N ARG A 188 -1.65 0.32 -23.10
CA ARG A 188 -2.97 -0.30 -23.21
C ARG A 188 -4.00 0.60 -22.53
N PRO A 189 -4.59 1.57 -23.26
CA PRO A 189 -5.61 2.46 -22.71
C PRO A 189 -6.82 1.70 -22.11
N ASP A 190 -7.11 0.50 -22.62
CA ASP A 190 -8.17 -0.40 -22.13
C ASP A 190 -7.78 -1.27 -20.94
N TYR A 191 -6.50 -1.26 -20.50
CA TYR A 191 -5.98 -1.99 -19.32
C TYR A 191 -6.79 -1.71 -18.05
N GLN A 192 -7.44 -0.55 -18.02
CA GLN A 192 -8.53 -0.20 -17.14
C GLN A 192 -9.54 -1.32 -16.82
N ARG A 193 -9.86 -2.19 -17.77
CA ARG A 193 -10.84 -3.27 -17.61
C ARG A 193 -10.25 -4.45 -16.82
N ASP A 194 -8.94 -4.64 -16.94
CA ASP A 194 -8.16 -5.68 -16.26
C ASP A 194 -7.72 -5.24 -14.85
N VAL A 195 -7.90 -3.95 -14.49
CA VAL A 195 -7.68 -3.49 -13.12
C VAL A 195 -8.76 -4.10 -12.23
N PHE A 196 -8.41 -5.24 -11.64
CA PHE A 196 -9.15 -6.09 -10.71
C PHE A 196 -9.98 -5.36 -9.64
N TYR A 197 -9.64 -4.11 -9.31
CA TYR A 197 -10.22 -3.34 -8.21
C TYR A 197 -10.93 -2.04 -8.66
N LYS A 198 -11.76 -2.06 -9.70
CA LYS A 198 -12.78 -1.01 -9.91
C LYS A 198 -13.99 -1.31 -9.04
N TRP A 199 -14.47 -0.42 -8.16
CA TRP A 199 -15.32 0.72 -8.52
C TRP A 199 -15.39 1.87 -7.48
N ASP A 200 -14.54 1.93 -6.43
CA ASP A 200 -14.57 3.10 -5.50
C ASP A 200 -13.25 3.55 -4.84
N ARG A 201 -12.17 2.78 -5.00
CA ARG A 201 -11.14 2.75 -3.96
C ARG A 201 -9.89 3.59 -4.23
N THR A 202 -9.71 4.16 -5.41
CA THR A 202 -8.50 4.93 -5.74
C THR A 202 -8.82 6.31 -6.29
N LEU A 203 -7.89 7.23 -6.06
CA LEU A 203 -7.88 8.57 -6.62
C LEU A 203 -7.67 8.53 -8.15
N ASP A 204 -6.90 7.55 -8.60
CA ASP A 204 -6.48 7.32 -9.97
C ASP A 204 -6.13 5.83 -10.13
N PRO A 205 -6.56 5.13 -11.20
CA PRO A 205 -6.23 3.72 -11.41
C PRO A 205 -4.73 3.43 -11.54
N ARG A 206 -3.93 4.41 -11.99
CA ARG A 206 -2.46 4.26 -12.05
C ARG A 206 -1.85 4.04 -10.66
N LEU A 207 -2.58 4.30 -9.59
CA LEU A 207 -2.14 4.05 -8.22
C LEU A 207 -2.45 2.63 -7.71
N ASP A 208 -2.95 1.73 -8.56
CA ASP A 208 -3.16 0.32 -8.20
C ASP A 208 -1.85 -0.46 -8.22
N GLU A 209 -0.81 0.03 -7.55
CA GLU A 209 0.48 -0.65 -7.42
C GLU A 209 0.51 -1.53 -6.16
N VAL A 210 1.53 -2.37 -6.02
CA VAL A 210 1.87 -3.00 -4.72
C VAL A 210 2.03 -1.89 -3.69
N THR A 211 1.28 -1.97 -2.59
CA THR A 211 1.33 -0.96 -1.53
C THR A 211 2.16 -1.44 -0.36
N VAL A 212 2.95 -0.54 0.20
CA VAL A 212 3.76 -0.81 1.40
C VAL A 212 3.55 0.26 2.46
N SER A 213 3.93 -0.07 3.69
CA SER A 213 4.10 0.86 4.80
C SER A 213 5.53 0.76 5.32
N ILE A 214 6.07 1.86 5.84
CA ILE A 214 7.41 1.87 6.44
C ILE A 214 7.30 1.86 7.95
N GLY A 215 7.83 0.80 8.58
CA GLY A 215 7.86 0.59 10.02
C GLY A 215 8.76 1.57 10.76
N ARG A 216 8.81 1.47 12.09
CA ARG A 216 9.53 2.43 12.94
C ARG A 216 11.04 2.51 12.72
N ASP A 217 11.61 1.46 12.16
CA ASP A 217 13.04 1.22 11.91
C ASP A 217 13.40 1.18 10.42
N GLY A 218 12.45 1.55 9.55
CA GLY A 218 12.63 1.47 8.10
C GLY A 218 12.18 0.14 7.50
N THR A 219 11.75 -0.84 8.28
CA THR A 219 11.25 -2.10 7.71
C THR A 219 10.13 -1.84 6.71
N VAL A 220 10.26 -2.39 5.49
CA VAL A 220 9.24 -2.28 4.45
C VAL A 220 8.22 -3.39 4.66
N LEU A 221 6.97 -3.00 4.89
CA LEU A 221 5.88 -3.93 5.22
C LEU A 221 4.82 -3.90 4.14
N HIS A 222 4.42 -5.06 3.62
CA HIS A 222 3.34 -5.18 2.65
C HIS A 222 2.03 -4.63 3.22
N GLY A 223 1.29 -3.91 2.36
CA GLY A 223 0.10 -3.15 2.70
C GLY A 223 -1.22 -3.85 2.37
N ASP A 224 -2.09 -3.15 1.65
CA ASP A 224 -3.46 -3.58 1.34
C ASP A 224 -3.69 -3.97 -0.12
N ARG A 225 -2.65 -3.91 -0.97
CA ARG A 225 -2.79 -4.11 -2.42
C ARG A 225 -1.57 -4.76 -3.01
N GLY A 226 -1.85 -5.55 -4.04
CA GLY A 226 -0.83 -6.19 -4.86
C GLY A 226 -0.38 -7.53 -4.27
N ASP A 227 -1.20 -8.19 -3.44
CA ASP A 227 -0.85 -9.47 -2.81
C ASP A 227 -0.33 -10.49 -3.84
N HIS A 228 -1.13 -10.78 -4.89
CA HIS A 228 -0.74 -11.70 -5.97
C HIS A 228 0.48 -11.21 -6.75
N ARG A 229 0.57 -9.91 -7.03
CA ARG A 229 1.67 -9.32 -7.79
C ARG A 229 3.00 -9.37 -7.04
N LEU A 230 2.97 -9.16 -5.72
CA LEU A 230 4.14 -9.34 -4.86
C LEU A 230 4.52 -10.82 -4.77
N ALA A 231 3.55 -11.72 -4.61
CA ALA A 231 3.82 -13.16 -4.55
C ALA A 231 4.45 -13.68 -5.85
N ILE A 232 3.90 -13.30 -7.02
CA ILE A 232 4.46 -13.62 -8.34
C ILE A 232 5.87 -13.06 -8.49
N ALA A 233 6.08 -11.78 -8.13
CA ALA A 233 7.40 -11.15 -8.21
C ALA A 233 8.46 -11.86 -7.34
N LYS A 234 8.07 -12.30 -6.13
CA LYS A 234 8.94 -13.09 -5.25
C LYS A 234 9.21 -14.48 -5.83
N LEU A 235 8.18 -15.17 -6.34
CA LEU A 235 8.32 -16.50 -6.94
C LEU A 235 9.26 -16.49 -8.16
N LEU A 236 9.17 -15.44 -8.98
CA LEU A 236 10.02 -15.24 -10.15
C LEU A 236 11.40 -14.64 -9.83
N ASN A 237 11.73 -14.41 -8.55
CA ASN A 237 12.98 -13.81 -8.08
C ASN A 237 13.35 -12.50 -8.82
N LEU A 238 12.38 -11.62 -9.01
CA LEU A 238 12.63 -10.33 -9.67
C LEU A 238 13.54 -9.44 -8.81
N GLU A 239 14.42 -8.69 -9.47
CA GLU A 239 15.37 -7.80 -8.78
C GLU A 239 14.71 -6.55 -8.22
N GLU A 240 13.71 -5.98 -8.91
CA GLU A 240 12.99 -4.79 -8.47
C GLU A 240 11.53 -4.78 -8.91
N ILE A 241 10.67 -4.25 -8.05
CA ILE A 241 9.28 -3.92 -8.35
C ILE A 241 8.93 -2.49 -7.92
N PRO A 242 8.04 -1.80 -8.65
CA PRO A 242 7.50 -0.53 -8.21
C PRO A 242 6.52 -0.74 -7.05
N VAL A 243 6.65 0.07 -6.00
CA VAL A 243 5.74 0.09 -4.87
C VAL A 243 5.29 1.51 -4.53
N LEU A 244 4.14 1.63 -3.87
CA LEU A 244 3.64 2.90 -3.33
C LEU A 244 3.55 2.88 -1.80
N VAL A 245 4.13 3.89 -1.16
CA VAL A 245 4.11 4.00 0.31
C VAL A 245 2.79 4.65 0.78
N ARG A 246 1.98 3.89 1.51
CA ARG A 246 0.70 4.35 2.10
C ARG A 246 0.91 5.15 3.38
N ARG A 247 1.74 4.61 4.27
CA ARG A 247 1.92 5.06 5.65
C ARG A 247 3.37 4.91 6.08
N ARG A 248 3.84 5.86 6.89
CA ARG A 248 5.12 5.78 7.60
C ARG A 248 4.86 5.80 9.11
N HIS A 249 5.72 5.15 9.86
CA HIS A 249 5.68 5.22 11.31
C HIS A 249 6.21 6.59 11.77
N ALA A 250 5.65 7.17 12.83
CA ALA A 250 6.06 8.48 13.33
C ALA A 250 7.58 8.59 13.62
N ARG A 251 8.17 7.53 14.18
CA ARG A 251 9.63 7.47 14.41
C ARG A 251 10.45 7.47 13.12
N TRP A 252 9.96 6.82 12.07
CA TRP A 252 10.63 6.84 10.77
C TRP A 252 10.47 8.20 10.08
N GLN A 253 9.31 8.83 10.21
CA GLN A 253 9.10 10.19 9.72
C GLN A 253 10.06 11.17 10.39
N ALA A 254 10.33 11.03 11.69
CA ALA A 254 11.32 11.87 12.36
C ALA A 254 12.74 11.71 11.78
N ILE A 255 13.13 10.49 11.39
CA ILE A 255 14.41 10.23 10.69
C ILE A 255 14.42 10.92 9.32
N ARG A 256 13.32 10.83 8.55
CA ARG A 256 13.18 11.55 7.28
C ARG A 256 13.32 13.06 7.45
N ASP A 257 12.62 13.63 8.43
CA ASP A 257 12.62 15.07 8.67
C ASP A 257 14.04 15.54 9.06
N GLU A 258 14.75 14.76 9.86
CA GLU A 258 16.16 14.99 10.21
C GLU A 258 17.08 14.95 8.98
N LEU A 259 16.95 13.93 8.12
CA LEU A 259 17.72 13.80 6.89
C LEU A 259 17.43 14.91 5.88
N SER A 260 16.17 15.31 5.76
CA SER A 260 15.72 16.39 4.86
C SER A 260 16.22 17.77 5.31
N ALA A 261 16.35 17.99 6.62
CA ALA A 261 16.84 19.25 7.17
C ALA A 261 18.38 19.34 7.24
N ALA A 262 19.08 18.21 7.26
CA ALA A 262 20.52 18.19 7.44
C ALA A 262 21.29 18.63 6.18
N THR A 263 22.23 19.56 6.37
CA THR A 263 23.13 20.02 5.29
C THR A 263 24.43 19.22 5.21
N ARG A 264 24.80 18.51 6.29
CA ARG A 264 26.04 17.70 6.39
C ARG A 264 25.81 16.40 7.15
N ARG A 265 26.46 15.31 6.73
CA ARG A 265 26.39 13.98 7.39
C ARG A 265 26.75 14.02 8.88
N SER A 266 27.72 14.86 9.26
CA SER A 266 28.16 15.02 10.64
C SER A 266 27.16 15.75 11.55
N ALA A 267 26.08 16.32 11.01
CA ALA A 267 24.98 16.87 11.78
C ALA A 267 23.87 15.84 12.09
N LEU A 268 23.96 14.64 11.50
CA LEU A 268 22.99 13.57 11.72
C LEU A 268 23.26 12.84 13.03
N ALA A 269 22.19 12.43 13.70
CA ALA A 269 22.26 11.43 14.75
C ALA A 269 22.61 10.07 14.16
N ASP A 270 23.20 9.19 14.97
CA ASP A 270 23.69 7.88 14.49
C ASP A 270 22.56 7.00 13.95
N ARG A 271 21.35 7.12 14.53
CA ARG A 271 20.14 6.49 14.02
C ARG A 271 19.83 6.88 12.57
N ALA A 272 20.05 8.14 12.18
CA ALA A 272 19.75 8.60 10.82
C ALA A 272 20.87 8.20 9.85
N LYS A 273 22.13 8.22 10.31
CA LYS A 273 23.28 7.72 9.53
C LYS A 273 23.14 6.25 9.17
N ALA A 274 22.56 5.43 10.06
CA ALA A 274 22.34 4.00 9.83
C ALA A 274 21.36 3.69 8.68
N HIS A 275 20.61 4.69 8.20
CA HIS A 275 19.54 4.51 7.21
C HIS A 275 19.73 5.30 5.91
N LEU A 276 20.93 5.83 5.64
CA LEU A 276 21.21 6.63 4.44
C LEU A 276 20.89 5.89 3.14
N ASP A 277 21.20 4.60 3.07
CA ASP A 277 20.94 3.78 1.88
C ASP A 277 19.49 3.28 1.79
N HIS A 278 18.62 3.68 2.74
CA HIS A 278 17.24 3.22 2.72
C HIS A 278 16.50 3.85 1.52
N PRO A 279 15.81 3.06 0.68
CA PRO A 279 15.23 3.52 -0.60
C PRO A 279 14.17 4.62 -0.46
N ASP A 280 13.51 4.68 0.70
CA ASP A 280 12.60 5.77 1.02
C ASP A 280 13.36 7.12 1.14
N VAL A 281 14.58 7.16 1.70
CA VAL A 281 15.29 8.39 2.10
C VAL A 281 16.57 8.68 1.32
N CYS A 282 17.11 7.72 0.58
CA CYS A 282 18.40 7.84 -0.09
C CYS A 282 18.48 9.03 -1.08
N LYS A 283 17.33 9.45 -1.64
CA LYS A 283 17.23 10.62 -2.53
C LYS A 283 17.07 11.95 -1.80
N LEU A 284 16.94 11.95 -0.47
CA LEU A 284 16.80 13.17 0.33
C LEU A 284 18.15 13.83 0.64
N HIS A 285 19.25 13.09 0.51
CA HIS A 285 20.59 13.59 0.79
C HIS A 285 21.55 13.31 -0.36
N GLY A 286 22.58 14.14 -0.48
CA GLY A 286 23.73 13.90 -1.36
C GLY A 286 24.90 13.21 -0.66
N PHE A 287 24.70 12.69 0.55
CA PHE A 287 25.77 12.02 1.30
C PHE A 287 26.02 10.64 0.70
N ASP A 288 27.19 10.45 0.11
CA ASP A 288 27.67 9.15 -0.33
C ASP A 288 27.95 8.28 0.91
N SER A 289 27.43 7.04 0.93
CA SER A 289 27.69 6.09 2.00
C SER A 289 29.15 5.61 2.02
N SER A 290 29.86 5.75 0.90
CA SER A 290 31.21 5.23 0.69
C SER A 290 32.38 6.16 1.09
N ASN A 291 32.11 7.42 1.45
CA ASN A 291 33.18 8.40 1.70
C ASN A 291 33.59 8.52 3.19
N GLU A 292 33.67 7.39 3.88
CA GLU A 292 34.26 7.30 5.22
C GLU A 292 35.64 6.63 5.12
N GLY A 293 36.68 7.43 4.85
CA GLY A 293 38.06 6.95 4.90
C GLY A 293 39.17 7.86 4.37
N ARG A 294 38.88 8.93 3.62
CA ARG A 294 39.91 9.88 3.14
C ARG A 294 39.66 11.31 3.60
N GLY A 295 39.68 11.49 4.92
CA GLY A 295 40.07 12.75 5.54
C GLY A 295 41.57 12.75 5.87
N ALA A 296 42.43 12.40 4.89
CA ALA A 296 43.86 12.57 5.04
C ALA A 296 44.21 14.04 4.77
N ALA A 297 44.74 14.68 5.81
CA ALA A 297 45.47 15.95 5.84
C ALA A 297 45.65 16.65 4.47
N MET A 298 44.94 17.77 4.28
CA MET A 298 45.48 18.82 3.42
C MET A 298 46.63 19.51 4.16
N SER A 299 47.84 18.99 3.96
CA SER A 299 49.07 19.70 4.24
C SER A 299 49.17 20.91 3.31
N VAL A 300 49.31 22.09 3.90
CA VAL A 300 49.74 23.34 3.27
C VAL A 300 51.09 23.12 2.59
N PRO A 301 51.31 23.51 1.32
CA PRO A 301 52.63 23.78 0.83
C PRO A 301 52.99 25.24 1.13
N SER A 302 53.98 25.43 2.00
CA SER A 302 54.79 26.65 2.01
C SER A 302 55.73 26.62 0.82
N SER A 303 55.61 27.59 -0.09
CA SER A 303 56.69 28.35 -0.76
C SER A 303 56.07 29.28 -1.79
#